data_AF-A0A660YPR6-F1
#
_entry.id   AF-A0A660YPR6-F1
#
_cell.length_a   1.000
_cell.length_b   1.000
_cell.length_c   1.000
_cell.angle_alpha   90.00
_cell.angle_beta   90.00
_cell.angle_gamma   90.00
#
_symmetry.space_group_name_H-M   'P 1'
#
loop_
_entity.id
_entity.type
_entity.pdbx_description
1 polymer ?
#
loop_
_entity_poly.entity_id
_entity_poly.type
_entity_poly.pdbx_seq_one_letter_code
_entity_poly.pdbx_strand_id
1 'polypeptide(L)'
;MGDYKRHGGLQKIREIKNLWEASPDADKIIKQRKITMLFITQKGCIPKTTTAEITCETENIACQYRVAQGENPAPLRRISYQGREICNLTFAGHWTLDLEAHTLAGLDFIRSHGRDEVTPSTATTGNAITHWYLQLHNKPILIARHKLHRLAEKMEEDIYIHGKPIISSGLIRLKQAEALVILDESTEAVRNGKRVRLCSNGWVNQRLWCFGSLAEKIQQTPKLKITLVPDLELPGAYLLKGEPKKLSVEVQSEQELGEVEVMLCGAVQCCQRVHLSKGKNSLSIEVVPEQEGLLPVCVLIEGKDFVAIRVFECFVLPTEVKSPDHRFNGVWVEYLRSMHERHFFNVVPEEDPRGEMRYHHGFWPRNIHGGYLYRFGFDELGLEVTKAFGYLLEKYRFLFDAYSLRGEEVFSNPRVSVSNDGVGFYLFQAGKILLCRPEMFDDDFRRGIAAAVQWLNWSTHWNGLLMDKTEAVDHCRSERLSGNPYSQGICMAGLKIISRALKLMDEPLLAEEAERIFEWQMKGFEELYREDGYFKDVLPGPSAWLSCYSMPCPSAFLLDPEVDDHRLLELMHETIKVLLE
;
A
#
# COMPACT_ATOMS: atom_id res chain seq x y z
N MET A 1 -12.52 -30.95 3.75
CA MET A 1 -11.25 -31.71 3.67
C MET A 1 -10.96 -31.98 2.21
N GLY A 2 -9.89 -31.40 1.69
CA GLY A 2 -9.41 -31.61 0.32
C GLY A 2 -7.94 -31.22 0.28
N ASP A 3 -7.07 -32.22 0.11
CA ASP A 3 -5.61 -32.09 0.16
C ASP A 3 -5.06 -31.25 -1.00
N TYR A 4 -4.52 -30.07 -0.70
CA TYR A 4 -3.67 -29.31 -1.62
C TYR A 4 -2.28 -29.97 -1.73
N LYS A 5 -2.04 -30.74 -2.79
CA LYS A 5 -0.74 -31.33 -3.10
C LYS A 5 0.27 -30.26 -3.57
N ARG A 6 1.17 -29.84 -2.66
CA ARG A 6 2.30 -28.89 -2.85
C ARG A 6 3.58 -29.48 -3.52
N HIS A 7 3.52 -30.60 -4.25
CA HIS A 7 4.75 -31.37 -4.55
C HIS A 7 5.29 -31.33 -5.99
N GLY A 8 4.74 -30.52 -6.91
CA GLY A 8 5.27 -30.40 -8.28
C GLY A 8 6.32 -29.30 -8.51
N GLY A 9 6.18 -28.14 -7.85
CA GLY A 9 6.99 -26.94 -8.15
C GLY A 9 8.42 -26.97 -7.61
N LEU A 10 8.66 -27.63 -6.46
CA LEU A 10 9.96 -27.67 -5.79
C LEU A 10 11.07 -28.35 -6.59
N GLN A 11 10.73 -29.26 -7.50
CA GLN A 11 11.71 -30.01 -8.30
C GLN A 11 12.20 -29.19 -9.50
N LYS A 12 11.31 -28.41 -10.14
CA LYS A 12 11.68 -27.44 -11.19
C LYS A 12 12.48 -26.25 -10.64
N ILE A 13 12.15 -25.78 -9.43
CA ILE A 13 12.93 -24.74 -8.73
C ILE A 13 14.38 -25.20 -8.51
N ARG A 14 14.61 -26.48 -8.18
CA ARG A 14 15.97 -27.03 -8.04
C ARG A 14 16.73 -27.13 -9.36
N GLU A 15 16.06 -27.45 -10.47
CA GLU A 15 16.70 -27.53 -11.79
C GLU A 15 17.10 -26.15 -12.34
N ILE A 16 16.30 -25.11 -12.09
CA ILE A 16 16.64 -23.71 -12.45
C ILE A 16 17.78 -23.19 -11.54
N LYS A 17 17.76 -23.55 -10.25
CA LYS A 17 18.82 -23.17 -9.30
C LYS A 17 20.20 -23.73 -9.70
N ASN A 18 20.25 -24.95 -10.22
CA ASN A 18 21.49 -25.59 -10.68
C ASN A 18 22.08 -24.94 -11.96
N LEU A 19 21.31 -24.16 -12.71
CA LEU A 19 21.84 -23.36 -13.83
C LEU A 19 22.44 -22.01 -13.37
N TRP A 20 22.16 -21.58 -12.13
CA TRP A 20 22.58 -20.30 -11.57
C TRP A 20 23.83 -20.38 -10.67
N GLU A 21 24.08 -21.53 -10.03
CA GLU A 21 25.25 -21.73 -9.13
C GLU A 21 26.58 -21.90 -9.88
N ALA A 22 26.63 -21.71 -11.20
CA ALA A 22 27.87 -21.79 -11.99
C ALA A 22 28.70 -20.49 -11.99
N SER A 23 28.32 -19.45 -11.24
CA SER A 23 29.13 -18.22 -11.09
C SER A 23 29.79 -18.17 -9.69
N PRO A 24 31.13 -18.36 -9.59
CA PRO A 24 31.88 -18.30 -8.33
C PRO A 24 31.79 -16.96 -7.57
N ASP A 25 31.27 -15.91 -8.20
CA ASP A 25 31.18 -14.56 -7.63
C ASP A 25 29.86 -14.29 -6.90
N ALA A 26 28.78 -15.04 -7.17
CA ALA A 26 27.48 -14.83 -6.54
C ALA A 26 27.52 -15.10 -5.01
N ASP A 27 28.21 -16.16 -4.59
CA ASP A 27 28.37 -16.53 -3.18
C ASP A 27 29.30 -15.60 -2.38
N LYS A 28 30.23 -14.91 -3.07
CA LYS A 28 31.10 -13.90 -2.45
C LYS A 28 30.35 -12.59 -2.20
N ILE A 29 29.49 -12.19 -3.12
CA ILE A 29 28.69 -10.95 -3.03
C ILE A 29 27.64 -11.03 -1.92
N ILE A 30 27.06 -12.21 -1.66
CA ILE A 30 26.05 -12.40 -0.60
C ILE A 30 26.67 -12.28 0.81
N LYS A 31 27.95 -12.63 1.00
CA LYS A 31 28.62 -12.65 2.33
C LYS A 31 29.14 -11.28 2.82
N GLN A 32 29.20 -10.25 1.97
CA GLN A 32 29.66 -8.90 2.35
C GLN A 32 28.53 -7.89 2.58
N ARG A 33 27.27 -8.30 2.39
CA ARG A 33 26.12 -7.41 2.58
C ARG A 33 25.82 -7.26 4.06
N LYS A 34 25.89 -6.02 4.53
CA LYS A 34 25.46 -5.67 5.88
C LYS A 34 24.31 -4.68 5.76
N ILE A 35 23.10 -5.22 5.60
CA ILE A 35 21.92 -4.44 5.99
C ILE A 35 22.00 -4.33 7.52
N THR A 36 22.56 -3.23 8.00
CA THR A 36 22.49 -2.92 9.44
C THR A 36 21.13 -2.28 9.65
N MET A 37 20.09 -3.12 9.71
CA MET A 37 18.80 -2.71 10.24
C MET A 37 18.97 -2.49 11.74
N LEU A 38 19.02 -1.23 12.16
CA LEU A 38 18.56 -0.92 13.50
C LEU A 38 17.03 -1.02 13.43
N PHE A 39 16.49 -2.21 13.77
CA PHE A 39 15.06 -2.40 13.87
C PHE A 39 14.49 -1.46 14.94
N ILE A 40 13.89 -0.37 14.50
CA ILE A 40 12.63 0.07 15.09
C ILE A 40 11.60 -0.13 13.98
N THR A 41 11.30 -1.39 13.64
CA THR A 41 10.10 -1.64 12.81
C THR A 41 8.90 -1.13 13.59
N GLN A 42 8.29 -0.09 13.06
CA GLN A 42 6.93 0.25 13.40
C GLN A 42 6.05 -0.51 12.42
N LYS A 43 5.78 -1.78 12.73
CA LYS A 43 4.73 -2.54 12.07
C LYS A 43 3.38 -2.00 12.56
N GLY A 44 2.55 -1.49 11.67
CA GLY A 44 1.22 -0.96 11.96
C GLY A 44 0.89 0.39 11.31
N CYS A 45 -0.39 0.59 10.97
CA CYS A 45 -0.93 1.79 10.29
C CYS A 45 -0.89 3.10 11.12
N ILE A 46 -0.31 3.07 12.32
CA ILE A 46 -0.25 4.23 13.22
C ILE A 46 1.15 4.23 13.85
N PRO A 47 2.02 5.20 13.52
CA PRO A 47 3.37 5.23 14.05
C PRO A 47 3.34 5.30 15.59
N LYS A 48 3.95 4.31 16.26
CA LYS A 48 4.17 4.33 17.73
C LYS A 48 5.34 5.27 18.12
N THR A 49 6.15 5.75 17.15
CA THR A 49 7.34 6.61 17.34
C THR A 49 7.47 7.61 16.20
N THR A 50 8.04 8.77 16.53
CA THR A 50 8.14 9.94 15.66
C THR A 50 9.32 9.92 14.69
N THR A 51 10.13 8.86 14.62
CA THR A 51 11.29 8.77 13.70
C THR A 51 11.65 7.32 13.34
N ALA A 52 11.93 7.06 12.07
CA ALA A 52 12.47 5.82 11.52
C ALA A 52 13.74 6.12 10.69
N GLU A 53 14.77 5.29 10.84
CA GLU A 53 16.03 5.42 10.10
C GLU A 53 16.45 4.07 9.51
N ILE A 54 16.93 4.06 8.27
CA ILE A 54 17.42 2.88 7.58
C ILE A 54 18.75 3.23 6.91
N THR A 55 19.74 2.36 7.00
CA THR A 55 20.97 2.47 6.20
C THR A 55 21.12 1.23 5.35
N CYS A 56 21.21 1.42 4.04
CA CYS A 56 21.45 0.34 3.07
C CYS A 56 22.82 0.53 2.44
N GLU A 57 23.60 -0.55 2.37
CA GLU A 57 24.94 -0.56 1.80
C GLU A 57 25.06 -1.62 0.70
N THR A 58 25.35 -1.18 -0.53
CA THR A 58 25.50 -2.04 -1.72
C THR A 58 26.61 -1.51 -2.62
N GLU A 59 27.54 -2.37 -3.09
CA GLU A 59 28.59 -2.00 -4.05
C GLU A 59 29.39 -0.73 -3.65
N ASN A 60 29.75 -0.60 -2.37
CA ASN A 60 30.42 0.56 -1.76
C ASN A 60 29.57 1.86 -1.72
N ILE A 61 28.32 1.81 -2.11
CA ILE A 61 27.33 2.87 -1.90
C ILE A 61 26.68 2.64 -0.54
N ALA A 62 26.64 3.67 0.29
CA ALA A 62 25.88 3.67 1.53
C ALA A 62 24.86 4.79 1.47
N CYS A 63 23.57 4.44 1.57
CA CYS A 63 22.49 5.41 1.64
C CYS A 63 21.84 5.37 3.02
N GLN A 64 21.71 6.55 3.62
CA GLN A 64 20.96 6.73 4.86
C GLN A 64 19.60 7.35 4.54
N TYR A 65 18.57 6.65 4.96
CA TYR A 65 17.18 7.06 4.89
C TYR A 65 16.69 7.42 6.29
N ARG A 66 15.92 8.49 6.41
CA ARG A 66 15.30 8.91 7.66
C ARG A 66 13.97 9.57 7.41
N VAL A 67 12.98 9.13 8.14
CA VAL A 67 11.67 9.74 8.26
C VAL A 67 11.51 10.19 9.70
N ALA A 68 11.19 11.46 9.90
CA ALA A 68 10.97 12.02 11.22
C ALA A 68 9.77 12.98 11.18
N GLN A 69 8.90 12.85 12.17
CA GLN A 69 7.72 13.70 12.34
C GLN A 69 8.16 15.15 12.55
N GLY A 70 7.67 16.05 11.71
CA GLY A 70 7.93 17.50 11.79
C GLY A 70 9.23 17.95 11.16
N GLU A 71 9.98 17.04 10.53
CA GLU A 71 11.16 17.40 9.78
C GLU A 71 10.84 17.66 8.29
N ASN A 72 11.48 18.69 7.74
CA ASN A 72 11.43 19.15 6.35
C ASN A 72 12.42 18.52 5.32
N PRO A 73 13.17 17.42 5.57
CA PRO A 73 13.97 16.82 4.47
C PRO A 73 13.44 15.50 3.90
N ALA A 74 13.86 15.25 2.66
CA ALA A 74 13.66 14.01 1.90
C ALA A 74 13.91 12.75 2.75
N PRO A 75 13.19 11.64 2.50
CA PRO A 75 13.48 10.38 3.17
C PRO A 75 14.94 9.94 2.95
N LEU A 76 15.47 10.02 1.73
CA LEU A 76 16.89 9.80 1.48
C LEU A 76 17.72 11.00 1.94
N ARG A 77 18.43 10.87 3.06
CA ARG A 77 19.21 11.97 3.68
C ARG A 77 20.61 12.10 3.15
N ARG A 78 21.30 10.97 3.05
CA ARG A 78 22.73 10.94 2.72
C ARG A 78 23.02 9.84 1.73
N ILE A 79 23.85 10.16 0.75
CA ILE A 79 24.47 9.19 -0.15
C ILE A 79 25.99 9.29 0.02
N SER A 80 26.62 8.17 0.31
CA SER A 80 28.07 8.03 0.38
C SER A 80 28.53 6.96 -0.59
N TYR A 81 29.73 7.14 -1.16
CA TYR A 81 30.38 6.15 -2.02
C TYR A 81 31.84 6.00 -1.58
N GLN A 82 32.30 4.76 -1.38
CA GLN A 82 33.64 4.44 -0.83
C GLN A 82 33.97 5.21 0.45
N GLY A 83 32.98 5.31 1.36
CA GLY A 83 33.11 6.03 2.63
C GLY A 83 33.14 7.57 2.51
N ARG A 84 33.03 8.13 1.30
CA ARG A 84 32.99 9.58 1.07
C ARG A 84 31.56 10.04 0.78
N GLU A 85 31.11 11.07 1.49
CA GLU A 85 29.78 11.66 1.27
C GLU A 85 29.70 12.36 -0.10
N ILE A 86 28.77 11.92 -0.94
CA ILE A 86 28.54 12.47 -2.29
C ILE A 86 27.52 13.61 -2.25
N CYS A 87 26.42 13.40 -1.53
CA CYS A 87 25.29 14.32 -1.53
C CYS A 87 24.45 14.19 -0.25
N ASN A 88 23.90 15.34 0.17
CA ASN A 88 22.72 15.39 1.03
C ASN A 88 21.54 15.90 0.23
N LEU A 89 20.42 15.19 0.30
CA LEU A 89 19.21 15.56 -0.44
C LEU A 89 18.25 16.31 0.49
N THR A 90 17.73 17.41 0.00
CA THR A 90 16.62 18.13 0.63
C THR A 90 15.48 18.22 -0.37
N PHE A 91 14.41 17.48 -0.11
CA PHE A 91 13.19 17.55 -0.90
C PHE A 91 12.35 18.72 -0.36
N ALA A 92 11.78 19.55 -1.23
CA ALA A 92 10.83 20.57 -0.81
C ALA A 92 9.46 19.90 -0.67
N GLY A 93 8.98 19.77 0.56
CA GLY A 93 7.68 19.18 0.87
C GLY A 93 7.59 18.82 2.34
N HIS A 94 6.38 18.79 2.87
CA HIS A 94 6.13 18.58 4.28
C HIS A 94 5.70 17.13 4.54
N TRP A 95 6.23 16.54 5.63
CA TRP A 95 5.90 15.25 6.25
C TRP A 95 6.04 13.99 5.41
N THR A 96 6.85 13.07 5.95
CA THR A 96 6.94 11.68 5.54
C THR A 96 6.40 10.80 6.67
N LEU A 97 5.65 9.75 6.33
CA LEU A 97 4.76 9.02 7.25
C LEU A 97 5.32 7.65 7.63
N ASP A 98 5.95 6.98 6.67
CA ASP A 98 6.50 5.65 6.83
C ASP A 98 7.85 5.52 6.13
N LEU A 99 8.61 4.52 6.55
CA LEU A 99 9.81 4.10 5.86
C LEU A 99 9.83 2.58 5.87
N GLU A 100 9.74 2.01 4.68
CA GLU A 100 9.68 0.59 4.43
C GLU A 100 10.93 0.19 3.64
N ALA A 101 11.52 -0.95 3.98
CA ALA A 101 12.64 -1.50 3.24
C ALA A 101 12.47 -3.01 3.05
N HIS A 102 12.69 -3.44 1.82
CA HIS A 102 12.65 -4.83 1.39
C HIS A 102 13.89 -5.15 0.58
N THR A 103 14.41 -6.36 0.77
CA THR A 103 15.37 -6.92 -0.18
C THR A 103 14.58 -7.73 -1.20
N LEU A 104 14.60 -7.29 -2.46
CA LEU A 104 13.93 -7.93 -3.59
C LEU A 104 14.95 -8.67 -4.48
N ALA A 105 14.48 -9.29 -5.55
CA ALA A 105 15.33 -10.03 -6.48
C ALA A 105 16.26 -9.06 -7.24
N GLY A 106 17.55 -9.05 -6.89
CA GLY A 106 18.57 -8.22 -7.52
C GLY A 106 18.54 -6.73 -7.14
N LEU A 107 17.71 -6.30 -6.19
CA LEU A 107 17.72 -4.92 -5.68
C LEU A 107 17.19 -4.80 -4.25
N ASP A 108 17.64 -3.78 -3.52
CA ASP A 108 16.97 -3.32 -2.31
C ASP A 108 15.95 -2.24 -2.66
N PHE A 109 14.75 -2.38 -2.14
CA PHE A 109 13.62 -1.47 -2.34
C PHE A 109 13.32 -0.75 -1.04
N ILE A 110 13.52 0.56 -1.03
CA ILE A 110 13.14 1.43 0.07
C ILE A 110 11.98 2.28 -0.43
N ARG A 111 10.90 2.28 0.31
CA ARG A 111 9.72 3.07 0.00
C ARG A 111 9.34 3.95 1.18
N SER A 112 8.80 5.10 0.85
CA SER A 112 8.36 6.07 1.83
C SER A 112 7.26 6.94 1.27
N HIS A 113 6.27 7.30 2.07
CA HIS A 113 5.12 8.09 1.66
C HIS A 113 5.12 9.44 2.37
N GLY A 114 4.79 10.50 1.64
CA GLY A 114 4.69 11.85 2.18
C GLY A 114 3.49 12.60 1.66
N ARG A 115 3.16 13.73 2.31
CA ARG A 115 2.07 14.60 1.89
C ARG A 115 2.23 16.01 2.47
N ASP A 116 2.19 17.02 1.60
CA ASP A 116 2.32 18.41 2.00
C ASP A 116 1.31 18.84 3.08
N GLU A 117 1.78 19.69 3.99
CA GLU A 117 1.03 20.20 5.12
C GLU A 117 -0.04 21.17 4.58
N VAL A 118 -1.31 20.84 4.82
CA VAL A 118 -2.41 21.70 4.41
C VAL A 118 -2.49 22.89 5.37
N THR A 119 -1.91 23.99 4.95
CA THR A 119 -2.22 25.32 5.47
C THR A 119 -3.49 25.83 4.80
N PRO A 120 -4.24 26.79 5.40
CA PRO A 120 -5.39 27.42 4.74
C PRO A 120 -5.06 28.01 3.36
N SER A 121 -3.80 28.38 3.12
CA SER A 121 -3.27 28.85 1.83
C SER A 121 -2.85 27.75 0.84
N THR A 122 -2.61 26.51 1.30
CA THR A 122 -2.19 25.35 0.47
C THR A 122 -3.26 24.26 0.36
N ALA A 123 -4.48 24.53 0.85
CA ALA A 123 -5.61 23.60 0.82
C ALA A 123 -6.01 23.12 -0.59
N THR A 124 -5.50 23.74 -1.66
CA THR A 124 -5.70 23.36 -3.06
C THR A 124 -4.64 22.41 -3.63
N THR A 125 -3.51 22.16 -2.95
CA THR A 125 -2.31 21.45 -3.50
C THR A 125 -1.94 20.17 -2.74
N GLY A 126 -2.83 19.65 -1.86
CA GLY A 126 -2.53 18.54 -0.95
C GLY A 126 -2.42 17.17 -1.62
N ASN A 127 -1.43 17.00 -2.49
CA ASN A 127 -1.10 15.77 -3.21
C ASN A 127 -0.34 14.81 -2.30
N ALA A 128 -0.67 13.52 -2.36
CA ALA A 128 0.14 12.49 -1.71
C ALA A 128 1.28 12.10 -2.65
N ILE A 129 2.47 11.88 -2.09
CA ILE A 129 3.67 11.48 -2.83
C ILE A 129 4.19 10.15 -2.29
N THR A 130 4.64 9.28 -3.18
CA THR A 130 5.46 8.13 -2.81
C THR A 130 6.87 8.32 -3.35
N HIS A 131 7.85 8.10 -2.48
CA HIS A 131 9.27 8.04 -2.79
C HIS A 131 9.72 6.58 -2.84
N TRP A 132 10.27 6.17 -3.98
CA TRP A 132 10.86 4.84 -4.19
C TRP A 132 12.36 5.04 -4.38
N TYR A 133 13.14 4.29 -3.62
CA TYR A 133 14.58 4.24 -3.75
C TYR A 133 15.00 2.81 -3.98
N LEU A 134 15.67 2.56 -5.10
CA LEU A 134 15.99 1.22 -5.57
C LEU A 134 17.50 1.10 -5.72
N GLN A 135 18.15 0.25 -4.95
CA GLN A 135 19.60 0.03 -5.01
C GLN A 135 19.89 -1.31 -5.66
N LEU A 136 20.63 -1.31 -6.78
CA LEU A 136 20.95 -2.56 -7.47
C LEU A 136 22.07 -3.31 -6.77
N HIS A 137 21.85 -4.61 -6.58
CA HIS A 137 22.71 -5.51 -5.81
C HIS A 137 24.09 -5.78 -6.41
N ASN A 138 24.23 -5.63 -7.73
CA ASN A 138 25.40 -6.02 -8.52
C ASN A 138 25.95 -4.87 -9.39
N LYS A 139 25.42 -3.66 -9.20
CA LYS A 139 25.84 -2.46 -9.92
C LYS A 139 25.85 -1.29 -8.96
N PRO A 140 26.81 -0.37 -9.06
CA PRO A 140 26.82 0.84 -8.24
C PRO A 140 25.79 1.84 -8.78
N ILE A 141 24.51 1.51 -8.62
CA ILE A 141 23.36 2.26 -9.13
C ILE A 141 22.31 2.42 -8.03
N LEU A 142 21.79 3.65 -7.90
CA LEU A 142 20.63 3.99 -7.10
C LEU A 142 19.59 4.70 -8.00
N ILE A 143 18.34 4.26 -7.96
CA ILE A 143 17.22 4.93 -8.61
C ILE A 143 16.41 5.64 -7.53
N ALA A 144 16.10 6.91 -7.74
CA ALA A 144 15.12 7.64 -6.94
C ALA A 144 13.94 8.01 -7.83
N ARG A 145 12.76 7.54 -7.46
CA ARG A 145 11.50 7.78 -8.17
C ARG A 145 10.47 8.38 -7.22
N HIS A 146 9.75 9.36 -7.71
CA HIS A 146 8.71 10.09 -7.00
C HIS A 146 7.41 10.00 -7.78
N LYS A 147 6.32 9.58 -7.15
CA LYS A 147 4.98 9.44 -7.76
C LYS A 147 3.97 10.24 -6.96
N LEU A 148 3.25 11.14 -7.62
CA LEU A 148 2.06 11.83 -7.10
C LEU A 148 0.82 10.97 -7.31
N HIS A 149 -0.17 11.09 -6.43
CA HIS A 149 -1.37 10.22 -6.44
C HIS A 149 -2.68 10.95 -6.70
N ARG A 150 -2.69 12.29 -6.72
CA ARG A 150 -3.92 13.07 -6.94
C ARG A 150 -3.94 13.92 -8.20
N LEU A 151 -2.91 14.73 -8.44
CA LEU A 151 -2.85 15.64 -9.58
C LEU A 151 -1.45 15.66 -10.17
N ALA A 152 -1.32 15.91 -11.48
CA ALA A 152 -0.04 16.30 -12.05
C ALA A 152 0.32 17.70 -11.55
N GLU A 153 1.50 17.85 -10.97
CA GLU A 153 1.96 19.13 -10.43
C GLU A 153 3.45 19.34 -10.75
N LYS A 154 3.93 20.54 -10.44
CA LYS A 154 5.36 20.85 -10.51
C LYS A 154 6.02 20.32 -9.24
N MET A 155 6.99 19.43 -9.38
CA MET A 155 7.85 18.98 -8.29
C MET A 155 9.17 19.77 -8.33
N GLU A 156 9.57 20.31 -7.18
CA GLU A 156 10.85 21.01 -7.00
C GLU A 156 11.71 20.31 -5.94
N GLU A 157 12.97 20.05 -6.25
CA GLU A 157 13.90 19.39 -5.34
C GLU A 157 15.25 20.09 -5.31
N ASP A 158 15.80 20.33 -4.12
CA ASP A 158 17.13 20.92 -3.96
C ASP A 158 18.14 19.83 -3.56
N ILE A 159 19.09 19.55 -4.46
CA ILE A 159 20.17 18.59 -4.24
C ILE A 159 21.39 19.37 -3.73
N TYR A 160 21.86 19.10 -2.51
CA TYR A 160 23.11 19.65 -2.01
C TYR A 160 24.28 18.74 -2.41
N ILE A 161 25.16 19.27 -3.27
CA ILE A 161 26.26 18.53 -3.86
C ILE A 161 27.58 18.94 -3.20
N HIS A 162 28.35 17.94 -2.76
CA HIS A 162 29.72 18.14 -2.30
C HIS A 162 30.69 18.22 -3.48
N GLY A 163 31.02 19.44 -3.88
CA GLY A 163 31.93 19.71 -4.99
C GLY A 163 31.34 20.74 -5.96
N LYS A 164 31.91 20.85 -7.16
CA LYS A 164 31.38 21.71 -8.23
C LYS A 164 30.68 20.83 -9.29
N PRO A 165 29.34 20.84 -9.36
CA PRO A 165 28.63 20.05 -10.36
C PRO A 165 28.81 20.63 -11.76
N ILE A 166 28.89 19.73 -12.74
CA ILE A 166 28.85 20.06 -14.17
C ILE A 166 27.53 19.51 -14.71
N ILE A 167 26.68 20.40 -15.22
CA ILE A 167 25.38 20.07 -15.79
C ILE A 167 25.51 20.14 -17.32
N SER A 168 25.14 19.06 -18.01
CA SER A 168 25.17 19.00 -19.47
C SER A 168 24.18 17.95 -19.96
N SER A 169 23.28 18.31 -20.88
CA SER A 169 22.45 17.35 -21.63
C SER A 169 21.72 16.30 -20.77
N GLY A 170 21.04 16.72 -19.70
CA GLY A 170 20.32 15.82 -18.78
C GLY A 170 21.22 15.03 -17.82
N LEU A 171 22.53 15.32 -17.80
CA LEU A 171 23.52 14.70 -16.91
C LEU A 171 24.05 15.72 -15.90
N ILE A 172 24.24 15.29 -14.65
CA ILE A 172 24.91 16.05 -13.59
C ILE A 172 26.13 15.25 -13.13
N ARG A 173 27.34 15.70 -13.51
CA ARG A 173 28.60 15.08 -13.08
C ARG A 173 29.10 15.70 -11.79
N LEU A 174 29.49 14.84 -10.84
CA LEU A 174 29.96 15.20 -9.50
C LEU A 174 31.39 14.69 -9.28
N LYS A 175 32.18 15.41 -8.45
CA LYS A 175 33.52 15.00 -8.00
C LYS A 175 34.39 14.34 -9.09
N GLN A 176 34.71 15.07 -10.16
CA GLN A 176 35.54 14.56 -11.26
C GLN A 176 35.00 13.26 -11.92
N ALA A 177 33.68 13.05 -11.92
CA ALA A 177 32.98 11.89 -12.44
C ALA A 177 32.99 10.62 -11.55
N GLU A 178 33.35 10.73 -10.26
CA GLU A 178 33.12 9.64 -9.28
C GLU A 178 31.62 9.31 -9.12
N ALA A 179 30.73 10.28 -9.40
CA ALA A 179 29.29 10.08 -9.40
C ALA A 179 28.62 10.87 -10.53
N LEU A 180 27.53 10.32 -11.05
CA LEU A 180 26.73 10.88 -12.12
C LEU A 180 25.24 10.74 -11.80
N VAL A 181 24.48 11.81 -12.03
CA VAL A 181 23.02 11.77 -12.02
C VAL A 181 22.49 11.89 -13.44
N ILE A 182 21.67 10.94 -13.87
CA ILE A 182 20.89 11.01 -15.10
C ILE A 182 19.47 11.44 -14.74
N LEU A 183 19.02 12.52 -15.38
CA LEU A 183 17.70 13.10 -15.18
C LEU A 183 16.69 12.52 -16.17
N ASP A 184 15.41 12.49 -15.76
CA ASP A 184 14.31 12.24 -16.68
C ASP A 184 14.23 13.33 -17.76
N GLU A 185 13.66 13.01 -18.93
CA GLU A 185 13.57 13.94 -20.06
C GLU A 185 12.79 15.21 -19.72
N SER A 186 11.83 15.14 -18.78
CA SER A 186 11.01 16.27 -18.36
C SER A 186 11.60 17.09 -17.19
N THR A 187 12.80 16.74 -16.72
CA THR A 187 13.42 17.38 -15.54
C THR A 187 14.48 18.41 -15.94
N GLU A 188 14.27 19.65 -15.53
CA GLU A 188 15.24 20.74 -15.65
C GLU A 188 16.13 20.82 -14.41
N ALA A 189 17.41 21.18 -14.60
CA ALA A 189 18.37 21.34 -13.50
C ALA A 189 19.05 22.71 -13.55
N VAL A 190 18.96 23.46 -12.46
CA VAL A 190 19.55 24.80 -12.31
C VAL A 190 20.54 24.82 -11.16
N ARG A 191 21.79 25.19 -11.43
CA ARG A 191 22.84 25.31 -10.40
C ARG A 191 22.72 26.63 -9.64
N ASN A 192 22.65 26.55 -8.32
CA ASN A 192 22.77 27.67 -7.40
C ASN A 192 23.90 27.40 -6.38
N GLY A 193 25.13 27.81 -6.71
CA GLY A 193 26.31 27.52 -5.90
C GLY A 193 26.60 26.02 -5.79
N LYS A 194 26.57 25.48 -4.56
CA LYS A 194 26.69 24.02 -4.27
C LYS A 194 25.35 23.28 -4.32
N ARG A 195 24.25 23.98 -4.57
CA ARG A 195 22.92 23.38 -4.73
C ARG A 195 22.58 23.24 -6.21
N VAL A 196 21.91 22.16 -6.57
CA VAL A 196 21.26 22.01 -7.88
C VAL A 196 19.78 21.83 -7.63
N ARG A 197 18.99 22.75 -8.15
CA ARG A 197 17.54 22.69 -8.11
C ARG A 197 17.06 21.87 -9.30
N LEU A 198 16.27 20.84 -9.05
CA LEU A 198 15.55 20.08 -10.05
C LEU A 198 14.10 20.55 -10.10
N CYS A 199 13.58 20.73 -11.31
CA CYS A 199 12.18 21.08 -11.56
C CYS A 199 11.61 20.10 -12.59
N SER A 200 10.54 19.41 -12.25
CA SER A 200 9.83 18.50 -13.17
C SER A 200 8.33 18.73 -13.12
N ASN A 201 7.64 18.56 -14.24
CA ASN A 201 6.18 18.62 -14.30
C ASN A 201 5.60 17.22 -14.57
N GLY A 202 4.56 16.83 -13.83
CA GLY A 202 3.81 15.61 -14.12
C GLY A 202 3.47 14.79 -12.88
N TRP A 203 3.10 13.53 -13.11
CA TRP A 203 2.74 12.58 -12.06
C TRP A 203 3.92 11.82 -11.47
N VAL A 204 5.00 11.68 -12.26
CA VAL A 204 6.16 10.86 -11.89
C VAL A 204 7.43 11.62 -12.26
N ASN A 205 8.43 11.59 -11.38
CA ASN A 205 9.80 11.98 -11.65
C ASN A 205 10.71 10.79 -11.30
N GLN A 206 11.70 10.51 -12.14
CA GLN A 206 12.72 9.50 -11.87
C GLN A 206 14.12 10.05 -12.16
N ARG A 207 15.07 9.75 -11.28
CA ARG A 207 16.50 10.00 -11.50
C ARG A 207 17.34 8.78 -11.21
N LEU A 208 18.41 8.62 -11.97
CA LEU A 208 19.37 7.53 -11.84
C LEU A 208 20.70 8.06 -11.34
N TRP A 209 21.22 7.49 -10.26
CA TRP A 209 22.55 7.75 -9.75
C TRP A 209 23.46 6.59 -10.13
N CYS A 210 24.58 6.91 -10.77
CA CYS A 210 25.64 5.96 -11.12
C CYS A 210 26.93 6.40 -10.40
N PHE A 211 27.76 5.45 -9.97
CA PHE A 211 29.00 5.73 -9.24
C PHE A 211 30.20 4.98 -9.83
N GLY A 212 31.40 5.48 -9.54
CA GLY A 212 32.68 4.86 -9.93
C GLY A 212 32.87 4.73 -11.44
N SER A 213 33.42 3.61 -11.88
CA SER A 213 33.72 3.34 -13.30
C SER A 213 32.49 3.42 -14.20
N LEU A 214 31.29 3.13 -13.67
CA LEU A 214 30.05 3.27 -14.43
C LEU A 214 29.74 4.75 -14.73
N ALA A 215 29.94 5.64 -13.76
CA ALA A 215 29.73 7.08 -13.94
C ALA A 215 30.72 7.70 -14.95
N GLU A 216 31.96 7.20 -14.98
CA GLU A 216 32.98 7.60 -15.95
C GLU A 216 32.63 7.15 -17.38
N LYS A 217 32.11 5.93 -17.52
CA LYS A 217 31.73 5.31 -18.81
C LYS A 217 30.56 6.02 -19.48
N ILE A 218 29.58 6.50 -18.72
CA ILE A 218 28.37 7.10 -19.28
C ILE A 218 28.71 8.47 -19.89
N GLN A 219 28.43 8.63 -21.19
CA GLN A 219 28.66 9.87 -21.95
C GLN A 219 27.40 10.42 -22.59
N GLN A 220 26.36 9.59 -22.77
CA GLN A 220 25.13 9.97 -23.46
C GLN A 220 23.89 9.40 -22.78
N THR A 221 22.74 9.99 -23.11
CA THR A 221 21.39 9.61 -22.68
C THR A 221 20.53 9.33 -23.91
N PRO A 222 20.57 8.11 -24.47
CA PRO A 222 19.79 7.81 -25.66
C PRO A 222 18.29 7.85 -25.31
N LYS A 223 17.49 8.41 -26.23
CA LYS A 223 16.03 8.41 -26.10
C LYS A 223 15.50 7.03 -26.39
N LEU A 224 15.07 6.31 -25.36
CA LEU A 224 14.50 4.98 -25.46
C LEU A 224 13.09 4.96 -24.91
N LYS A 225 12.18 4.35 -25.66
CA LYS A 225 10.87 3.96 -25.13
C LYS A 225 10.91 2.49 -24.78
N ILE A 226 10.76 2.19 -23.49
CA ILE A 226 10.80 0.83 -22.92
C ILE A 226 9.39 0.47 -22.45
N THR A 227 8.84 -0.64 -22.93
CA THR A 227 7.51 -1.15 -22.55
C THR A 227 7.57 -2.64 -22.22
N LEU A 228 6.64 -3.12 -21.38
CA LEU A 228 6.45 -4.54 -21.08
C LEU A 228 5.21 -5.08 -21.80
N VAL A 229 5.30 -6.34 -22.25
CA VAL A 229 4.17 -7.09 -22.82
C VAL A 229 4.05 -8.44 -22.10
N PRO A 230 2.94 -8.73 -21.40
CA PRO A 230 1.84 -7.81 -21.10
C PRO A 230 2.30 -6.61 -20.25
N ASP A 231 1.59 -5.50 -20.38
CA ASP A 231 1.81 -4.31 -19.55
C ASP A 231 1.28 -4.57 -18.13
N LEU A 232 2.18 -4.46 -17.16
CA LEU A 232 1.91 -4.76 -15.76
C LEU A 232 1.22 -3.59 -15.03
N GLU A 233 1.19 -2.40 -15.63
CA GLU A 233 0.55 -1.20 -15.07
C GLU A 233 -0.93 -1.09 -15.49
N LEU A 234 -1.44 -2.02 -16.32
CA LEU A 234 -2.83 -2.02 -16.75
C LEU A 234 -3.80 -2.43 -15.61
N PRO A 235 -5.05 -1.93 -15.63
CA PRO A 235 -6.11 -2.42 -14.75
C PRO A 235 -6.34 -3.93 -14.93
N GLY A 236 -6.43 -4.66 -13.83
CA GLY A 236 -6.57 -6.11 -13.76
C GLY A 236 -5.27 -6.89 -13.96
N ALA A 237 -4.14 -6.24 -14.29
CA ALA A 237 -2.88 -6.91 -14.50
C ALA A 237 -2.20 -7.30 -13.17
N TYR A 238 -1.70 -8.52 -13.08
CA TYR A 238 -0.92 -8.98 -11.94
C TYR A 238 0.02 -10.12 -12.32
N LEU A 239 1.00 -10.36 -11.46
CA LEU A 239 1.80 -11.58 -11.48
C LEU A 239 1.42 -12.47 -10.30
N LEU A 240 1.69 -13.77 -10.41
CA LEU A 240 1.47 -14.73 -9.34
C LEU A 240 2.79 -15.10 -8.69
N LYS A 241 2.85 -15.03 -7.36
CA LYS A 241 4.02 -15.46 -6.59
C LYS A 241 4.33 -16.92 -6.87
N GLY A 242 5.57 -17.20 -7.24
CA GLY A 242 6.08 -18.54 -7.53
C GLY A 242 5.68 -19.12 -8.88
N GLU A 243 4.85 -18.42 -9.67
CA GLU A 243 4.40 -18.90 -10.98
C GLU A 243 5.19 -18.24 -12.12
N PRO A 244 5.70 -19.03 -13.09
CA PRO A 244 6.43 -18.49 -14.22
C PRO A 244 5.51 -17.67 -15.14
N LYS A 245 5.98 -16.49 -15.52
CA LYS A 245 5.32 -15.63 -16.51
C LYS A 245 6.32 -15.27 -17.60
N LYS A 246 5.87 -15.38 -18.85
CA LYS A 246 6.61 -14.85 -20.00
C LYS A 246 6.29 -13.37 -20.16
N LEU A 247 7.31 -12.53 -20.07
CA LEU A 247 7.27 -11.10 -20.36
C LEU A 247 8.09 -10.82 -21.61
N SER A 248 7.70 -9.81 -22.39
CA SER A 248 8.53 -9.27 -23.45
C SER A 248 8.88 -7.82 -23.15
N VAL A 249 10.17 -7.52 -23.10
CA VAL A 249 10.67 -6.15 -23.06
C VAL A 249 10.75 -5.64 -24.48
N GLU A 250 9.97 -4.62 -24.79
CA GLU A 250 10.04 -3.93 -26.07
C GLU A 250 10.83 -2.63 -25.89
N VAL A 251 11.85 -2.45 -26.73
CA VAL A 251 12.71 -1.27 -26.72
C VAL A 251 12.66 -0.61 -28.08
N GLN A 252 12.14 0.61 -28.12
CA GLN A 252 12.16 1.44 -29.31
C GLN A 252 13.27 2.49 -29.20
N SER A 253 14.16 2.50 -30.20
CA SER A 253 15.27 3.46 -30.30
C SER A 253 15.30 4.15 -31.66
N GLU A 254 15.71 5.43 -31.68
CA GLU A 254 15.89 6.21 -32.91
C GLU A 254 17.27 5.98 -33.58
N GLN A 255 18.19 5.33 -32.87
CA GLN A 255 19.55 5.04 -33.31
C GLN A 255 19.92 3.58 -33.04
N GLU A 256 20.99 3.10 -33.69
CA GLU A 256 21.56 1.80 -33.37
C GLU A 256 22.46 1.91 -32.14
N LEU A 257 22.26 1.02 -31.17
CA LEU A 257 22.96 1.05 -29.87
C LEU A 257 23.97 -0.09 -29.72
N GLY A 258 23.93 -1.07 -30.62
CA GLY A 258 24.82 -2.23 -30.58
C GLY A 258 24.44 -3.25 -29.51
N GLU A 259 25.43 -4.00 -29.05
CA GLU A 259 25.30 -4.96 -27.95
C GLU A 259 25.05 -4.24 -26.62
N VAL A 260 23.99 -4.64 -25.93
CA VAL A 260 23.59 -4.14 -24.61
C VAL A 260 23.28 -5.29 -23.66
N GLU A 261 23.35 -5.01 -22.37
CA GLU A 261 22.88 -5.88 -21.30
C GLU A 261 21.50 -5.39 -20.83
N VAL A 262 20.47 -6.21 -21.01
CA VAL A 262 19.11 -5.95 -20.51
C VAL A 262 18.90 -6.75 -19.24
N MET A 263 18.62 -6.06 -18.14
CA MET A 263 18.43 -6.64 -16.82
C MET A 263 17.04 -6.29 -16.29
N LEU A 264 16.35 -7.28 -15.74
CA LEU A 264 15.14 -7.11 -14.94
C LEU A 264 15.50 -7.37 -13.49
N CYS A 265 15.07 -6.48 -12.58
CA CYS A 265 15.23 -6.63 -11.12
C CYS A 265 13.96 -6.18 -10.39
N GLY A 266 13.83 -6.55 -9.11
CA GLY A 266 12.71 -6.17 -8.22
C GLY A 266 11.78 -7.35 -7.98
N ALA A 267 10.56 -7.29 -8.50
CA ALA A 267 9.62 -8.41 -8.41
C ALA A 267 10.18 -9.68 -9.07
N VAL A 268 11.13 -9.55 -10.00
CA VAL A 268 11.73 -10.63 -10.77
C VAL A 268 13.21 -10.31 -11.02
N GLN A 269 14.05 -11.32 -11.27
CA GLN A 269 15.44 -11.11 -11.68
C GLN A 269 15.80 -11.88 -12.96
N CYS A 270 16.32 -11.16 -13.95
CA CYS A 270 16.86 -11.75 -15.18
C CYS A 270 17.93 -10.84 -15.79
N CYS A 271 18.86 -11.40 -16.56
CA CYS A 271 19.83 -10.64 -17.33
C CYS A 271 20.09 -11.34 -18.67
N GLN A 272 20.09 -10.58 -19.76
CA GLN A 272 20.36 -11.09 -21.09
C GLN A 272 21.09 -10.06 -21.95
N ARG A 273 22.06 -10.51 -22.75
CA ARG A 273 22.72 -9.67 -23.75
C ARG A 273 21.98 -9.75 -25.07
N VAL A 274 21.77 -8.59 -25.69
CA VAL A 274 21.06 -8.45 -26.97
C VAL A 274 21.65 -7.32 -27.79
N HIS A 275 21.60 -7.47 -29.12
CA HIS A 275 21.88 -6.37 -30.05
C HIS A 275 20.63 -5.51 -30.25
N LEU A 276 20.71 -4.23 -29.88
CA LEU A 276 19.61 -3.26 -30.10
C LEU A 276 19.84 -2.48 -31.40
N SER A 277 19.08 -2.87 -32.42
CA SER A 277 19.02 -2.18 -33.70
C SER A 277 18.14 -0.91 -33.64
N LYS A 278 18.27 -0.01 -34.62
CA LYS A 278 17.35 1.11 -34.78
C LYS A 278 15.92 0.61 -35.01
N GLY A 279 14.94 1.22 -34.35
CA GLY A 279 13.54 0.83 -34.43
C GLY A 279 13.08 0.06 -33.19
N LYS A 280 12.07 -0.80 -33.36
CA LYS A 280 11.47 -1.59 -32.28
C LYS A 280 12.13 -2.96 -32.19
N ASN A 281 12.72 -3.27 -31.05
CA ASN A 281 13.27 -4.58 -30.71
C ASN A 281 12.40 -5.21 -29.61
N SER A 282 12.28 -6.54 -29.58
CA SER A 282 11.54 -7.25 -28.55
C SER A 282 12.38 -8.41 -28.01
N LEU A 283 12.45 -8.49 -26.69
CA LEU A 283 13.18 -9.52 -25.97
C LEU A 283 12.22 -10.27 -25.06
N SER A 284 12.07 -11.57 -25.25
CA SER A 284 11.18 -12.38 -24.42
C SER A 284 11.94 -13.09 -23.30
N ILE A 285 11.45 -12.92 -22.09
CA ILE A 285 12.07 -13.35 -20.85
C ILE A 285 11.02 -14.09 -20.01
N GLU A 286 11.38 -15.25 -19.49
CA GLU A 286 10.57 -15.93 -18.48
C GLU A 286 11.03 -15.50 -17.08
N VAL A 287 10.06 -15.14 -16.24
CA VAL A 287 10.31 -14.62 -14.89
C VAL A 287 9.44 -15.33 -13.87
N VAL A 288 9.94 -15.46 -12.64
CA VAL A 288 9.21 -16.04 -11.51
C VAL A 288 9.24 -15.04 -10.36
N PRO A 289 8.12 -14.45 -9.95
CA PRO A 289 8.08 -13.55 -8.82
C PRO A 289 8.27 -14.27 -7.49
N GLU A 290 9.13 -13.75 -6.62
CA GLU A 290 9.44 -14.40 -5.33
C GLU A 290 8.63 -13.83 -4.16
N GLN A 291 8.15 -12.60 -4.28
CA GLN A 291 7.46 -11.86 -3.22
C GLN A 291 6.12 -11.31 -3.72
N GLU A 292 5.14 -11.24 -2.84
CA GLU A 292 3.83 -10.64 -3.04
C GLU A 292 3.82 -9.14 -2.71
N GLY A 293 2.81 -8.43 -3.22
CA GLY A 293 2.56 -7.02 -2.94
C GLY A 293 2.73 -6.11 -4.16
N LEU A 294 2.71 -4.81 -3.91
CA LEU A 294 3.00 -3.78 -4.91
C LEU A 294 4.51 -3.57 -5.00
N LEU A 295 5.13 -4.18 -6.01
CA LEU A 295 6.58 -4.28 -6.16
C LEU A 295 7.06 -3.61 -7.46
N PRO A 296 8.27 -3.02 -7.47
CA PRO A 296 8.88 -2.51 -8.69
C PRO A 296 9.33 -3.65 -9.61
N VAL A 297 9.12 -3.51 -10.92
CA VAL A 297 9.88 -4.22 -11.95
C VAL A 297 10.77 -3.20 -12.66
N CYS A 298 12.07 -3.30 -12.45
CA CYS A 298 13.06 -2.39 -13.03
C CYS A 298 13.64 -3.02 -14.29
N VAL A 299 13.42 -2.41 -15.45
CA VAL A 299 14.11 -2.76 -16.69
C VAL A 299 15.29 -1.81 -16.88
N LEU A 300 16.50 -2.34 -16.72
CA LEU A 300 17.77 -1.65 -16.92
C LEU A 300 18.38 -2.08 -18.25
N ILE A 301 18.85 -1.12 -19.04
CA ILE A 301 19.59 -1.35 -20.28
C ILE A 301 20.95 -0.67 -20.15
N GLU A 302 22.03 -1.46 -20.09
CA GLU A 302 23.40 -0.96 -20.07
C GLU A 302 24.06 -1.17 -21.43
N GLY A 303 24.48 -0.08 -22.06
CA GLY A 303 25.25 -0.10 -23.31
C GLY A 303 26.73 0.20 -23.10
N LYS A 304 27.44 0.53 -24.18
CA LYS A 304 28.88 0.85 -24.16
C LYS A 304 29.20 2.15 -23.41
N ASP A 305 28.32 3.14 -23.46
CA ASP A 305 28.56 4.49 -22.92
C ASP A 305 27.26 5.15 -22.41
N PHE A 306 26.26 4.34 -22.09
CA PHE A 306 24.98 4.81 -21.54
C PHE A 306 24.34 3.76 -20.63
N VAL A 307 23.41 4.25 -19.81
CA VAL A 307 22.46 3.43 -19.06
C VAL A 307 21.08 4.05 -19.23
N ALA A 308 20.07 3.21 -19.47
CA ALA A 308 18.67 3.61 -19.48
C ALA A 308 17.87 2.72 -18.55
N ILE A 309 16.82 3.27 -17.93
CA ILE A 309 15.99 2.52 -17.00
C ILE A 309 14.52 2.92 -17.08
N ARG A 310 13.63 1.93 -16.96
CA ARG A 310 12.20 2.12 -16.73
C ARG A 310 11.75 1.27 -15.55
N VAL A 311 11.09 1.91 -14.59
CA VAL A 311 10.45 1.24 -13.46
C VAL A 311 8.96 1.10 -13.76
N PHE A 312 8.44 -0.13 -13.66
CA PHE A 312 7.02 -0.45 -13.74
C PHE A 312 6.52 -0.83 -12.35
N GLU A 313 5.31 -0.40 -12.00
CA GLU A 313 4.65 -0.84 -10.77
C GLU A 313 3.87 -2.12 -11.05
N CYS A 314 4.30 -3.23 -10.44
CA CYS A 314 3.67 -4.52 -10.62
C CYS A 314 2.94 -4.93 -9.34
N PHE A 315 1.72 -5.43 -9.49
CA PHE A 315 1.03 -6.08 -8.39
C PHE A 315 1.24 -7.60 -8.46
N VAL A 316 1.86 -8.16 -7.42
CA VAL A 316 2.10 -9.60 -7.31
C VAL A 316 1.14 -10.18 -6.28
N LEU A 317 0.26 -11.06 -6.74
CA LEU A 317 -0.69 -11.75 -5.88
C LEU A 317 -0.11 -13.06 -5.35
N PRO A 318 -0.36 -13.40 -4.07
CA PRO A 318 0.03 -14.69 -3.51
C PRO A 318 -0.94 -15.80 -3.94
N THR A 319 -2.15 -15.46 -4.37
CA THR A 319 -3.18 -16.40 -4.82
C THR A 319 -3.91 -15.86 -6.05
N GLU A 320 -4.27 -16.76 -6.96
CA GLU A 320 -4.98 -16.41 -8.17
C GLU A 320 -6.43 -16.03 -7.93
N VAL A 321 -6.88 -14.97 -8.61
CA VAL A 321 -8.27 -14.53 -8.62
C VAL A 321 -8.95 -15.13 -9.85
N LYS A 322 -9.85 -16.09 -9.62
CA LYS A 322 -10.60 -16.80 -10.66
C LYS A 322 -12.09 -16.82 -10.35
N SER A 323 -12.85 -16.19 -11.23
CA SER A 323 -14.31 -16.29 -11.37
C SER A 323 -14.67 -16.74 -12.79
N PRO A 324 -15.76 -17.52 -12.97
CA PRO A 324 -16.35 -17.78 -14.27
C PRO A 324 -16.72 -16.51 -15.05
N ASP A 325 -16.99 -15.40 -14.35
CA ASP A 325 -17.19 -14.09 -14.95
C ASP A 325 -15.91 -13.25 -14.86
N HIS A 326 -15.25 -13.11 -16.00
CA HIS A 326 -13.97 -12.43 -16.17
C HIS A 326 -13.99 -10.95 -15.74
N ARG A 327 -15.15 -10.30 -15.71
CA ARG A 327 -15.27 -8.90 -15.25
C ARG A 327 -14.94 -8.79 -13.77
N PHE A 328 -15.34 -9.78 -12.96
CA PHE A 328 -15.02 -9.81 -11.53
C PHE A 328 -13.53 -9.98 -11.28
N ASN A 329 -12.80 -10.72 -12.14
CA ASN A 329 -11.37 -10.94 -11.94
C ASN A 329 -10.59 -9.62 -11.97
N GLY A 330 -10.82 -8.79 -12.98
CA GLY A 330 -10.17 -7.49 -13.10
C GLY A 330 -10.55 -6.53 -11.97
N VAL A 331 -11.86 -6.42 -11.67
CA VAL A 331 -12.37 -5.56 -10.58
C VAL A 331 -11.77 -5.95 -9.24
N TRP A 332 -11.66 -7.25 -8.97
CA TRP A 332 -11.16 -7.74 -7.70
C TRP A 332 -9.65 -7.55 -7.54
N VAL A 333 -8.88 -7.73 -8.64
CA VAL A 333 -7.46 -7.38 -8.66
C VAL A 333 -7.26 -5.90 -8.36
N GLU A 334 -8.07 -5.01 -8.96
CA GLU A 334 -7.98 -3.58 -8.68
C GLU A 334 -8.41 -3.23 -7.26
N TYR A 335 -9.43 -3.92 -6.71
CA TYR A 335 -9.80 -3.76 -5.31
C TYR A 335 -8.62 -4.08 -4.38
N LEU A 336 -7.96 -5.23 -4.58
CA LEU A 336 -6.80 -5.63 -3.79
C LEU A 336 -5.61 -4.69 -3.99
N ARG A 337 -5.33 -4.26 -5.23
CA ARG A 337 -4.28 -3.29 -5.54
C ARG A 337 -4.54 -1.97 -4.83
N SER A 338 -5.77 -1.48 -4.89
CA SER A 338 -6.17 -0.24 -4.24
C SER A 338 -6.08 -0.34 -2.72
N MET A 339 -6.48 -1.46 -2.12
CA MET A 339 -6.27 -1.73 -0.70
C MET A 339 -4.78 -1.73 -0.32
N HIS A 340 -3.94 -2.33 -1.16
CA HIS A 340 -2.49 -2.31 -0.97
C HIS A 340 -1.96 -0.88 -1.06
N GLU A 341 -2.31 -0.10 -2.08
CA GLU A 341 -1.91 1.32 -2.19
C GLU A 341 -2.37 2.14 -0.98
N ARG A 342 -3.64 2.02 -0.58
CA ARG A 342 -4.25 2.79 0.51
C ARG A 342 -3.70 2.46 1.90
N HIS A 343 -3.23 1.23 2.12
CA HIS A 343 -2.56 0.86 3.37
C HIS A 343 -1.38 1.79 3.69
N PHE A 344 -0.63 2.20 2.66
CA PHE A 344 0.56 3.01 2.85
C PHE A 344 0.30 4.51 2.90
N PHE A 345 -0.74 4.98 2.20
CA PHE A 345 -1.09 6.40 2.27
C PHE A 345 -1.73 6.78 3.58
N ASN A 346 -2.30 5.82 4.31
CA ASN A 346 -3.20 6.05 5.43
C ASN A 346 -3.93 7.39 5.21
N VAL A 347 -4.69 7.43 4.09
CA VAL A 347 -5.75 8.38 3.68
C VAL A 347 -5.47 9.31 2.49
N VAL A 348 -6.21 9.09 1.39
CA VAL A 348 -7.02 10.12 0.69
C VAL A 348 -8.17 9.47 -0.13
N PRO A 349 -9.20 10.22 -0.55
CA PRO A 349 -10.60 10.08 -0.17
C PRO A 349 -11.38 9.02 -0.98
N GLU A 350 -12.01 8.07 -0.30
CA GLU A 350 -12.92 7.10 -0.97
C GLU A 350 -14.33 7.63 -1.23
N GLU A 351 -14.61 8.91 -0.99
CA GLU A 351 -15.88 9.51 -1.40
C GLU A 351 -15.81 10.12 -2.81
N ASP A 352 -14.66 10.65 -3.26
CA ASP A 352 -14.57 11.27 -4.60
C ASP A 352 -13.13 11.41 -5.15
N PRO A 353 -12.75 10.67 -6.21
CA PRO A 353 -11.46 10.83 -6.89
C PRO A 353 -11.29 12.20 -7.58
N ARG A 354 -12.35 13.01 -7.72
CA ARG A 354 -12.29 14.36 -8.31
C ARG A 354 -11.98 15.45 -7.27
N GLY A 355 -12.01 15.13 -5.98
CA GLY A 355 -11.57 16.02 -4.91
C GLY A 355 -12.52 17.20 -4.63
N GLU A 356 -13.82 17.04 -4.90
CA GLU A 356 -14.83 18.05 -4.55
C GLU A 356 -15.15 18.06 -3.05
N MET A 357 -14.91 16.94 -2.35
CA MET A 357 -15.13 16.82 -0.91
C MET A 357 -13.87 17.18 -0.10
N ARG A 358 -13.97 18.26 0.69
CA ARG A 358 -12.93 18.76 1.61
C ARG A 358 -12.89 17.97 2.93
N TYR A 359 -12.96 16.63 2.90
CA TYR A 359 -12.76 15.88 4.14
C TYR A 359 -11.30 16.01 4.59
N HIS A 360 -11.11 16.47 5.82
CA HIS A 360 -9.80 16.57 6.46
C HIS A 360 -9.13 15.18 6.50
N HIS A 361 -7.80 15.18 6.42
CA HIS A 361 -6.99 13.98 6.22
C HIS A 361 -7.07 13.00 7.40
N GLY A 362 -7.89 11.95 7.29
CA GLY A 362 -7.95 10.86 8.28
C GLY A 362 -8.59 9.53 7.82
N PHE A 363 -8.17 8.42 8.43
CA PHE A 363 -8.56 7.06 8.08
C PHE A 363 -9.76 6.66 8.91
N TRP A 364 -10.63 5.91 8.26
CA TRP A 364 -11.93 5.57 8.80
C TRP A 364 -11.91 4.09 9.16
N PRO A 365 -12.22 3.73 10.42
CA PRO A 365 -12.27 2.33 10.82
C PRO A 365 -13.17 1.45 9.96
N ARG A 366 -14.23 2.02 9.38
CA ARG A 366 -15.15 1.35 8.46
C ARG A 366 -14.58 1.05 7.07
N ASN A 367 -13.58 1.79 6.59
CA ASN A 367 -13.11 1.69 5.20
C ASN A 367 -11.89 0.77 5.02
N ILE A 368 -11.18 0.42 6.10
CA ILE A 368 -9.99 -0.44 6.00
C ILE A 368 -10.32 -1.86 6.47
N HIS A 369 -10.46 -2.75 5.49
CA HIS A 369 -10.84 -4.14 5.70
C HIS A 369 -9.61 -5.09 5.64
N GLY A 370 -8.84 -5.14 6.73
CA GLY A 370 -7.74 -6.10 6.91
C GLY A 370 -8.14 -7.56 6.70
N GLY A 371 -9.40 -7.91 7.01
CA GLY A 371 -9.93 -9.26 6.75
C GLY A 371 -9.94 -9.70 5.28
N TYR A 372 -10.04 -8.77 4.32
CA TYR A 372 -9.96 -9.14 2.90
C TYR A 372 -8.52 -9.33 2.44
N LEU A 373 -7.61 -8.45 2.84
CA LEU A 373 -6.18 -8.62 2.58
C LEU A 373 -5.72 -10.01 3.06
N TYR A 374 -6.13 -10.38 4.27
CA TYR A 374 -5.89 -11.69 4.84
C TYR A 374 -6.41 -12.84 3.96
N ARG A 375 -7.67 -12.77 3.52
CA ARG A 375 -8.29 -13.85 2.72
C ARG A 375 -7.64 -14.03 1.35
N PHE A 376 -6.99 -13.00 0.83
CA PHE A 376 -6.26 -13.04 -0.43
C PHE A 376 -4.74 -13.21 -0.24
N GLY A 377 -4.32 -13.76 0.91
CA GLY A 377 -2.96 -14.19 1.18
C GLY A 377 -1.99 -13.08 1.59
N PHE A 378 -2.47 -11.86 1.82
CA PHE A 378 -1.69 -10.77 2.42
C PHE A 378 -1.81 -10.84 3.95
N ASP A 379 -1.41 -11.98 4.52
CA ASP A 379 -1.66 -12.35 5.91
C ASP A 379 -1.10 -11.30 6.89
N GLU A 380 0.19 -10.95 6.75
CA GLU A 380 0.85 -9.98 7.63
C GLU A 380 0.18 -8.60 7.56
N LEU A 381 -0.09 -8.13 6.34
CA LEU A 381 -0.70 -6.83 6.10
C LEU A 381 -2.11 -6.74 6.70
N GLY A 382 -2.93 -7.77 6.48
CA GLY A 382 -4.28 -7.84 7.03
C GLY A 382 -4.28 -7.82 8.56
N LEU A 383 -3.36 -8.56 9.18
CA LEU A 383 -3.17 -8.58 10.63
C LEU A 383 -2.75 -7.21 11.18
N GLU A 384 -1.75 -6.58 10.57
CA GLU A 384 -1.21 -5.28 11.01
C GLU A 384 -2.28 -4.18 10.93
N VAL A 385 -3.06 -4.17 9.85
CA VAL A 385 -4.21 -3.27 9.69
C VAL A 385 -5.24 -3.46 10.79
N THR A 386 -5.66 -4.70 11.04
CA THR A 386 -6.70 -4.96 12.06
C THR A 386 -6.19 -4.61 13.45
N LYS A 387 -4.93 -4.92 13.79
CA LYS A 387 -4.34 -4.59 15.10
C LYS A 387 -4.19 -3.10 15.34
N ALA A 388 -4.03 -2.28 14.30
CA ALA A 388 -3.95 -0.82 14.44
C ALA A 388 -5.22 -0.23 15.09
N PHE A 389 -6.40 -0.75 14.76
CA PHE A 389 -7.66 -0.34 15.41
C PHE A 389 -7.74 -0.81 16.87
N GLY A 390 -7.22 -2.00 17.18
CA GLY A 390 -7.10 -2.48 18.55
C GLY A 390 -6.24 -1.54 19.41
N TYR A 391 -5.14 -1.00 18.86
CA TYR A 391 -4.32 0.00 19.55
C TYR A 391 -5.07 1.32 19.80
N LEU A 392 -5.84 1.81 18.83
CA LEU A 392 -6.68 3.00 19.02
C LEU A 392 -7.73 2.80 20.10
N LEU A 393 -8.36 1.64 20.13
CA LEU A 393 -9.29 1.23 21.17
C LEU A 393 -8.63 1.16 22.55
N GLU A 394 -7.40 0.66 22.65
CA GLU A 394 -6.65 0.67 23.90
C GLU A 394 -6.35 2.10 24.37
N LYS A 395 -5.94 2.98 23.44
CA LYS A 395 -5.57 4.37 23.71
C LYS A 395 -6.77 5.24 24.10
N TYR A 396 -7.86 5.16 23.35
CA TYR A 396 -9.01 6.06 23.49
C TYR A 396 -10.20 5.43 24.21
N ARG A 397 -10.21 4.09 24.38
CA ARG A 397 -11.34 3.29 24.90
C ARG A 397 -12.58 3.25 24.00
N PHE A 398 -12.52 3.90 22.84
CA PHE A 398 -13.53 3.90 21.79
C PHE A 398 -12.86 4.25 20.45
N LEU A 399 -13.62 4.21 19.35
CA LEU A 399 -13.15 4.67 18.06
C LEU A 399 -13.79 6.00 17.66
N PHE A 400 -13.00 6.94 17.13
CA PHE A 400 -13.49 8.10 16.39
C PHE A 400 -13.82 7.69 14.94
N ASP A 401 -14.65 8.49 14.27
CA ASP A 401 -15.01 8.25 12.87
C ASP A 401 -13.81 8.30 11.94
N ALA A 402 -12.92 9.27 12.17
CA ALA A 402 -11.68 9.34 11.44
C ALA A 402 -10.52 9.76 12.32
N TYR A 403 -9.38 9.23 11.92
CA TYR A 403 -8.10 9.45 12.57
C TYR A 403 -7.11 10.05 11.61
N SER A 404 -6.39 11.08 12.01
CA SER A 404 -5.25 11.54 11.27
C SER A 404 -4.25 10.39 11.16
N LEU A 405 -3.32 10.53 10.24
CA LEU A 405 -2.16 9.68 10.13
C LEU A 405 -1.37 9.47 11.44
N ARG A 406 -1.55 10.37 12.42
CA ARG A 406 -0.92 10.31 13.75
C ARG A 406 -1.78 9.56 14.78
N GLY A 407 -2.90 8.98 14.34
CA GLY A 407 -3.90 8.39 15.22
C GLY A 407 -4.57 9.43 16.13
N GLU A 408 -4.68 10.68 15.68
CA GLU A 408 -5.38 11.78 16.37
C GLU A 408 -6.75 12.00 15.74
N GLU A 409 -7.73 12.52 16.47
CA GLU A 409 -9.06 12.79 15.91
C GLU A 409 -9.02 13.96 14.90
N VAL A 410 -9.85 13.90 13.84
CA VAL A 410 -9.78 14.82 12.69
C VAL A 410 -10.92 15.85 12.61
N PHE A 411 -12.08 15.60 13.23
CA PHE A 411 -13.30 16.36 13.00
C PHE A 411 -13.74 17.28 14.14
N SER A 412 -13.11 17.24 15.31
CA SER A 412 -13.67 17.87 16.51
C SER A 412 -13.34 19.36 16.62
N ASN A 413 -14.13 20.17 15.89
CA ASN A 413 -14.73 21.35 16.51
C ASN A 413 -16.11 21.67 15.89
N PRO A 414 -17.23 21.62 16.64
CA PRO A 414 -17.37 21.49 18.11
C PRO A 414 -17.88 20.12 18.60
N ARG A 415 -17.94 19.09 17.75
CA ARG A 415 -18.55 17.80 18.10
C ARG A 415 -17.59 16.65 17.83
N VAL A 416 -17.09 16.03 18.90
CA VAL A 416 -16.47 14.69 18.84
C VAL A 416 -17.48 13.73 18.22
N SER A 417 -17.03 12.95 17.24
CA SER A 417 -17.79 11.90 16.57
C SER A 417 -17.22 10.53 16.92
N VAL A 418 -18.09 9.60 17.33
CA VAL A 418 -17.72 8.29 17.87
C VAL A 418 -18.29 7.23 16.94
N SER A 419 -17.42 6.36 16.44
CA SER A 419 -17.72 5.34 15.45
C SER A 419 -17.99 4.00 16.12
N ASN A 420 -19.22 3.80 16.57
CA ASN A 420 -19.66 2.50 17.07
C ASN A 420 -19.63 1.42 15.97
N ASP A 421 -20.01 1.79 14.74
CA ASP A 421 -19.88 0.95 13.56
C ASP A 421 -18.44 0.48 13.33
N GLY A 422 -17.47 1.38 13.49
CA GLY A 422 -16.04 1.08 13.46
C GLY A 422 -15.61 0.05 14.50
N VAL A 423 -16.17 0.11 15.71
CA VAL A 423 -15.93 -0.90 16.75
C VAL A 423 -16.50 -2.26 16.33
N GLY A 424 -17.72 -2.27 15.77
CA GLY A 424 -18.34 -3.47 15.19
C GLY A 424 -17.50 -4.08 14.07
N PHE A 425 -17.02 -3.26 13.13
CA PHE A 425 -16.14 -3.69 12.04
C PHE A 425 -14.83 -4.28 12.55
N TYR A 426 -14.20 -3.66 13.55
CA TYR A 426 -12.98 -4.19 14.15
C TYR A 426 -13.21 -5.59 14.72
N LEU A 427 -14.25 -5.78 15.55
CA LEU A 427 -14.57 -7.08 16.13
C LEU A 427 -14.89 -8.14 15.06
N PHE A 428 -15.66 -7.76 14.05
CA PHE A 428 -16.01 -8.64 12.94
C PHE A 428 -14.78 -9.10 12.15
N GLN A 429 -13.87 -8.18 11.83
CA GLN A 429 -12.63 -8.49 11.13
C GLN A 429 -11.69 -9.35 11.97
N ALA A 430 -11.46 -8.96 13.24
CA ALA A 430 -10.63 -9.72 14.16
C ALA A 430 -11.16 -11.14 14.33
N GLY A 431 -12.47 -11.31 14.55
CA GLY A 431 -13.06 -12.63 14.71
C GLY A 431 -13.00 -13.47 13.43
N LYS A 432 -13.19 -12.89 12.24
CA LYS A 432 -12.98 -13.61 10.97
C LYS A 432 -11.55 -14.13 10.82
N ILE A 433 -10.55 -13.32 11.16
CA ILE A 433 -9.13 -13.72 11.12
C ILE A 433 -8.89 -14.86 12.12
N LEU A 434 -9.32 -14.69 13.38
CA LEU A 434 -9.06 -15.64 14.46
C LEU A 434 -9.83 -16.97 14.31
N LEU A 435 -11.01 -16.96 13.69
CA LEU A 435 -11.72 -18.19 13.32
C LEU A 435 -10.98 -18.98 12.25
N CYS A 436 -10.31 -18.30 11.33
CA CYS A 436 -9.52 -18.95 10.28
C CYS A 436 -8.17 -19.46 10.82
N ARG A 437 -7.49 -18.64 11.62
CA ARG A 437 -6.11 -18.87 12.08
C ARG A 437 -5.97 -18.50 13.56
N PRO A 438 -6.48 -19.37 14.46
CA PRO A 438 -6.39 -19.26 15.91
C PRO A 438 -5.04 -18.82 16.45
N GLU A 439 -3.96 -19.34 15.86
CA GLU A 439 -2.61 -19.14 16.36
C GLU A 439 -2.08 -17.71 16.16
N MET A 440 -2.84 -16.85 15.48
CA MET A 440 -2.55 -15.41 15.37
C MET A 440 -3.03 -14.60 16.59
N PHE A 441 -3.76 -15.23 17.51
CA PHE A 441 -4.20 -14.59 18.75
C PHE A 441 -3.01 -14.29 19.67
N ASP A 442 -2.83 -13.01 19.97
CA ASP A 442 -1.77 -12.50 20.85
C ASP A 442 -2.32 -11.42 21.79
N ASP A 443 -1.44 -10.87 22.64
CA ASP A 443 -1.82 -9.85 23.62
C ASP A 443 -2.35 -8.57 22.96
N ASP A 444 -1.90 -8.24 21.73
CA ASP A 444 -2.40 -7.07 21.00
C ASP A 444 -3.86 -7.25 20.59
N PHE A 445 -4.22 -8.43 20.05
CA PHE A 445 -5.62 -8.77 19.79
C PHE A 445 -6.43 -8.79 21.09
N ARG A 446 -5.91 -9.46 22.13
CA ARG A 446 -6.62 -9.61 23.41
C ARG A 446 -7.00 -8.26 24.01
N ARG A 447 -6.05 -7.31 24.08
CA ARG A 447 -6.29 -5.97 24.63
C ARG A 447 -7.27 -5.16 23.77
N GLY A 448 -7.11 -5.18 22.45
CA GLY A 448 -8.00 -4.47 21.53
C GLY A 448 -9.44 -4.99 21.57
N ILE A 449 -9.62 -6.32 21.54
CA ILE A 449 -10.92 -6.98 21.64
C ILE A 449 -11.57 -6.68 22.98
N ALA A 450 -10.83 -6.80 24.10
CA ALA A 450 -11.36 -6.49 25.42
C ALA A 450 -11.83 -5.03 25.52
N ALA A 451 -11.06 -4.08 24.98
CA ALA A 451 -11.45 -2.67 24.94
C ALA A 451 -12.73 -2.44 24.11
N ALA A 452 -12.85 -3.09 22.95
CA ALA A 452 -14.06 -3.01 22.12
C ALA A 452 -15.29 -3.61 22.80
N VAL A 453 -15.17 -4.80 23.40
CA VAL A 453 -16.27 -5.45 24.15
C VAL A 453 -16.70 -4.59 25.34
N GLN A 454 -15.74 -4.04 26.08
CA GLN A 454 -16.02 -3.13 27.20
C GLN A 454 -16.74 -1.86 26.73
N TRP A 455 -16.30 -1.27 25.60
CA TRP A 455 -16.97 -0.10 25.02
C TRP A 455 -18.42 -0.41 24.66
N LEU A 456 -18.69 -1.52 23.96
CA LEU A 456 -20.04 -1.91 23.58
C LEU A 456 -20.93 -2.21 24.80
N ASN A 457 -20.37 -2.75 25.88
CA ASN A 457 -21.09 -2.90 27.14
C ASN A 457 -21.53 -1.53 27.71
N TRP A 458 -20.65 -0.53 27.64
CA TRP A 458 -20.93 0.84 28.11
C TRP A 458 -21.87 1.63 27.22
N SER A 459 -21.76 1.48 25.90
CA SER A 459 -22.58 2.22 24.93
C SER A 459 -23.95 1.56 24.69
N THR A 460 -24.16 0.33 25.17
CA THR A 460 -25.48 -0.32 25.16
C THR A 460 -26.29 0.13 26.38
N HIS A 461 -27.47 0.68 26.13
CA HIS A 461 -28.36 1.16 27.17
C HIS A 461 -29.17 0.02 27.80
N TRP A 462 -29.81 0.23 28.97
CA TRP A 462 -30.55 -0.80 29.74
C TRP A 462 -31.57 -1.61 28.92
N ASN A 463 -32.12 -1.02 27.86
CA ASN A 463 -33.07 -1.64 26.93
C ASN A 463 -32.42 -2.44 25.79
N GLY A 464 -31.10 -2.59 25.77
CA GLY A 464 -30.37 -3.31 24.73
C GLY A 464 -30.08 -2.47 23.47
N LEU A 465 -30.45 -1.19 23.44
CA LEU A 465 -30.19 -0.35 22.28
C LEU A 465 -28.83 0.35 22.42
N LEU A 466 -28.04 0.31 21.36
CA LEU A 466 -26.76 1.01 21.25
C LEU A 466 -27.02 2.51 21.10
N MET A 467 -26.39 3.32 21.95
CA MET A 467 -26.44 4.77 21.84
C MET A 467 -25.45 5.23 20.76
N ASP A 468 -25.96 5.87 19.72
CA ASP A 468 -25.17 6.31 18.58
C ASP A 468 -25.49 7.76 18.21
N LYS A 469 -24.45 8.52 17.89
CA LYS A 469 -24.60 9.92 17.50
C LYS A 469 -24.48 10.00 15.98
N THR A 470 -25.60 9.73 15.33
CA THR A 470 -25.95 10.04 13.92
C THR A 470 -24.83 10.70 13.09
N GLU A 471 -23.90 9.91 12.55
CA GLU A 471 -23.39 10.17 11.20
C GLU A 471 -24.31 9.42 10.23
N ALA A 472 -24.58 10.05 9.09
CA ALA A 472 -25.41 9.45 8.06
C ALA A 472 -24.59 8.41 7.29
N VAL A 473 -24.89 7.12 7.50
CA VAL A 473 -24.45 6.06 6.59
C VAL A 473 -25.07 6.36 5.22
N ASP A 474 -24.24 6.48 4.18
CA ASP A 474 -24.66 6.75 2.79
C ASP A 474 -25.55 7.99 2.61
N HIS A 475 -25.24 9.08 3.34
CA HIS A 475 -26.06 10.30 3.37
C HIS A 475 -27.51 10.11 3.87
N CYS A 476 -27.85 8.94 4.41
CA CYS A 476 -29.12 8.67 5.09
C CYS A 476 -29.00 9.04 6.58
N ARG A 477 -29.69 10.11 7.00
CA ARG A 477 -29.75 10.48 8.41
C ARG A 477 -30.80 9.63 9.11
N SER A 478 -30.37 8.82 10.08
CA SER A 478 -31.28 8.36 11.11
C SER A 478 -31.54 9.52 12.08
N GLU A 479 -32.79 9.78 12.43
CA GLU A 479 -33.13 10.69 13.54
C GLU A 479 -33.02 9.99 14.91
N ARG A 480 -32.77 8.67 14.94
CA ARG A 480 -32.65 7.90 16.17
C ARG A 480 -31.23 7.98 16.72
N LEU A 481 -31.12 8.49 17.93
CA LEU A 481 -29.88 8.48 18.73
C LEU A 481 -29.61 7.12 19.39
N SER A 482 -30.53 6.17 19.31
CA SER A 482 -30.39 4.84 19.91
C SER A 482 -31.01 3.77 19.04
N GLY A 483 -30.31 2.65 18.87
CA GLY A 483 -30.81 1.48 18.14
C GLY A 483 -30.81 1.65 16.62
N ASN A 484 -29.90 2.47 16.07
CA ASN A 484 -29.72 2.58 14.63
C ASN A 484 -29.47 1.18 14.00
N PRO A 485 -30.23 0.75 12.98
CA PRO A 485 -30.13 -0.60 12.44
C PRO A 485 -28.76 -0.98 11.91
N TYR A 486 -28.06 -0.04 11.29
CA TYR A 486 -26.74 -0.31 10.72
C TYR A 486 -25.70 -0.52 11.82
N SER A 487 -25.53 0.46 12.71
CA SER A 487 -24.53 0.39 13.78
C SER A 487 -24.82 -0.75 14.75
N GLN A 488 -26.10 -0.95 15.10
CA GLN A 488 -26.52 -2.09 15.92
C GLN A 488 -26.21 -3.42 15.21
N GLY A 489 -26.56 -3.55 13.93
CA GLY A 489 -26.36 -4.75 13.14
C GLY A 489 -24.89 -5.15 13.07
N ILE A 490 -24.00 -4.23 12.71
CA ILE A 490 -22.56 -4.53 12.60
C ILE A 490 -21.92 -4.82 13.97
N CYS A 491 -22.36 -4.15 15.05
CA CYS A 491 -21.89 -4.46 16.41
C CYS A 491 -22.32 -5.85 16.86
N MET A 492 -23.59 -6.22 16.65
CA MET A 492 -24.10 -7.57 16.96
C MET A 492 -23.35 -8.65 16.16
N ALA A 493 -23.13 -8.42 14.86
CA ALA A 493 -22.36 -9.33 14.02
C ALA A 493 -20.91 -9.49 14.53
N GLY A 494 -20.27 -8.37 14.88
CA GLY A 494 -18.92 -8.36 15.47
C GLY A 494 -18.84 -9.14 16.78
N LEU A 495 -19.75 -8.88 17.72
CA LEU A 495 -19.83 -9.58 19.02
C LEU A 495 -20.05 -11.08 18.85
N LYS A 496 -20.93 -11.49 17.93
CA LYS A 496 -21.21 -12.91 17.68
C LYS A 496 -20.02 -13.66 17.09
N ILE A 497 -19.37 -13.04 16.10
CA ILE A 497 -18.21 -13.65 15.43
C ILE A 497 -17.01 -13.71 16.38
N ILE A 498 -16.76 -12.67 17.17
CA ILE A 498 -15.64 -12.66 18.12
C ILE A 498 -15.87 -13.59 19.31
N SER A 499 -17.10 -13.73 19.84
CA SER A 499 -17.38 -14.65 20.95
C SER A 499 -17.05 -16.09 20.55
N ARG A 500 -17.38 -16.48 19.31
CA ARG A 500 -17.05 -17.79 18.74
C ARG A 500 -15.54 -17.96 18.59
N ALA A 501 -14.83 -16.93 18.12
CA ALA A 501 -13.38 -16.97 18.00
C ALA A 501 -12.70 -17.13 19.37
N LEU A 502 -13.10 -16.36 20.37
CA LEU A 502 -12.53 -16.37 21.73
C LEU A 502 -12.71 -17.72 22.43
N LYS A 503 -13.82 -18.44 22.19
CA LYS A 503 -14.02 -19.82 22.67
C LYS A 503 -12.96 -20.80 22.14
N LEU A 504 -12.44 -20.56 20.93
CA LEU A 504 -11.36 -21.36 20.35
C LEU A 504 -9.98 -20.98 20.92
N MET A 505 -9.83 -19.77 21.49
CA MET A 505 -8.56 -19.23 22.03
C MET A 505 -8.39 -19.48 23.54
N ASP A 506 -9.31 -20.22 24.17
CA ASP A 506 -9.35 -20.40 25.63
C ASP A 506 -9.51 -19.08 26.41
N GLU A 507 -10.34 -18.16 25.89
CA GLU A 507 -10.74 -16.90 26.56
C GLU A 507 -12.21 -16.93 27.03
N PRO A 508 -12.60 -17.85 27.92
CA PRO A 508 -14.02 -18.11 28.23
C PRO A 508 -14.73 -16.89 28.83
N LEU A 509 -14.07 -16.14 29.72
CA LEU A 509 -14.68 -14.98 30.37
C LEU A 509 -15.00 -13.85 29.38
N LEU A 510 -14.09 -13.55 28.45
CA LEU A 510 -14.29 -12.51 27.45
C LEU A 510 -15.31 -12.96 26.39
N ALA A 511 -15.33 -14.25 26.06
CA ALA A 511 -16.32 -14.82 25.16
C ALA A 511 -17.74 -14.78 25.74
N GLU A 512 -17.90 -15.11 27.03
CA GLU A 512 -19.18 -15.02 27.75
C GLU A 512 -19.68 -13.57 27.82
N GLU A 513 -18.80 -12.62 28.10
CA GLU A 513 -19.17 -11.21 28.14
C GLU A 513 -19.61 -10.69 26.76
N ALA A 514 -18.89 -11.05 25.69
CA ALA A 514 -19.28 -10.69 24.33
C ALA A 514 -20.64 -11.29 23.93
N GLU A 515 -20.89 -12.56 24.28
CA GLU A 515 -22.17 -13.22 24.01
C GLU A 515 -23.32 -12.57 24.80
N ARG A 516 -23.10 -12.24 26.08
CA ARG A 516 -24.08 -11.57 26.94
C ARG A 516 -24.51 -10.22 26.34
N ILE A 517 -23.56 -9.43 25.84
CA ILE A 517 -23.87 -8.13 25.20
C ILE A 517 -24.60 -8.35 23.87
N PHE A 518 -24.20 -9.34 23.07
CA PHE A 518 -24.92 -9.71 21.84
C PHE A 518 -26.39 -10.04 22.11
N GLU A 519 -26.67 -10.92 23.09
CA GLU A 519 -28.04 -11.32 23.45
C GLU A 519 -28.85 -10.12 23.95
N TRP A 520 -28.24 -9.25 24.74
CA TRP A 520 -28.87 -8.01 25.22
C TRP A 520 -29.20 -7.07 24.07
N GLN A 521 -28.27 -6.89 23.13
CA GLN A 521 -28.47 -6.06 21.94
C GLN A 521 -29.53 -6.61 21.00
N MET A 522 -29.52 -7.93 20.77
CA MET A 522 -30.52 -8.61 19.93
C MET A 522 -31.92 -8.44 20.50
N LYS A 523 -32.09 -8.65 21.80
CA LYS A 523 -33.39 -8.50 22.47
C LYS A 523 -33.94 -7.07 22.32
N GLY A 524 -33.10 -6.06 22.57
CA GLY A 524 -33.52 -4.66 22.40
C GLY A 524 -33.89 -4.33 20.95
N PHE A 525 -33.11 -4.83 20.00
CA PHE A 525 -33.33 -4.63 18.58
C PHE A 525 -34.62 -5.30 18.09
N GLU A 526 -34.87 -6.55 18.48
CA GLU A 526 -36.11 -7.28 18.19
C GLU A 526 -37.34 -6.61 18.81
N GLU A 527 -37.23 -6.09 20.03
CA GLU A 527 -38.32 -5.32 20.66
C GLU A 527 -38.63 -4.03 19.89
N LEU A 528 -37.61 -3.36 19.34
CA LEU A 528 -37.76 -2.11 18.62
C LEU A 528 -38.37 -2.28 17.21
N TYR A 529 -38.04 -3.37 16.51
CA TYR A 529 -38.39 -3.55 15.09
C TYR A 529 -39.36 -4.71 14.80
N ARG A 530 -39.98 -5.28 15.83
CA ARG A 530 -40.86 -6.47 15.76
C ARG A 530 -41.98 -6.40 14.70
N GLU A 531 -42.51 -5.22 14.41
CA GLU A 531 -43.82 -5.08 13.76
C GLU A 531 -43.77 -4.61 12.29
N ASP A 532 -42.62 -4.17 11.78
CA ASP A 532 -42.61 -3.36 10.55
C ASP A 532 -42.24 -4.10 9.26
N GLY A 533 -41.69 -5.33 9.32
CA GLY A 533 -41.23 -6.07 8.12
C GLY A 533 -40.05 -5.42 7.38
N TYR A 534 -39.61 -4.24 7.80
CA TYR A 534 -38.41 -3.51 7.39
C TYR A 534 -37.94 -2.59 8.52
N PHE A 535 -36.64 -2.30 8.58
CA PHE A 535 -36.07 -1.41 9.60
C PHE A 535 -36.30 0.07 9.21
N LYS A 536 -37.35 0.70 9.75
CA LYS A 536 -37.66 2.12 9.50
C LYS A 536 -36.70 3.05 10.22
N ASP A 537 -35.80 3.68 9.46
CA ASP A 537 -34.94 4.77 9.97
C ASP A 537 -34.78 5.97 9.02
N VAL A 538 -35.47 5.98 7.87
CA VAL A 538 -35.39 7.05 6.86
C VAL A 538 -36.71 7.81 6.82
N LEU A 539 -36.71 9.08 7.26
CA LEU A 539 -37.75 10.03 6.87
C LEU A 539 -37.40 10.59 5.48
N PRO A 540 -38.39 10.81 4.59
CA PRO A 540 -38.14 11.44 3.30
C PRO A 540 -37.57 12.85 3.48
N GLY A 541 -36.26 12.99 3.32
CA GLY A 541 -35.62 14.28 3.07
C GLY A 541 -35.92 14.76 1.64
N PRO A 542 -35.65 16.05 1.32
CA PRO A 542 -35.79 16.53 -0.05
C PRO A 542 -35.00 15.64 -1.01
N SER A 543 -35.52 15.46 -2.23
CA SER A 543 -34.94 14.57 -3.26
C SER A 543 -33.43 14.76 -3.37
N ALA A 544 -32.68 13.78 -2.88
CA ALA A 544 -31.24 13.76 -3.02
C ALA A 544 -30.89 13.69 -4.50
N TRP A 545 -29.99 14.57 -4.94
CA TRP A 545 -29.41 14.50 -6.27
C TRP A 545 -28.61 13.20 -6.37
N LEU A 546 -28.63 12.54 -7.53
CA LEU A 546 -27.93 11.28 -7.80
C LEU A 546 -26.46 11.28 -7.33
N SER A 547 -26.21 10.81 -6.12
CA SER A 547 -24.93 10.24 -5.69
C SER A 547 -25.08 9.20 -4.55
N CYS A 548 -26.30 8.76 -4.25
CA CYS A 548 -26.62 7.97 -3.06
C CYS A 548 -26.58 6.46 -3.35
N TYR A 549 -25.40 5.91 -3.61
CA TYR A 549 -25.09 4.48 -3.46
C TYR A 549 -23.57 4.33 -3.34
N SER A 550 -23.00 4.66 -2.17
CA SER A 550 -21.79 3.96 -1.72
C SER A 550 -22.27 2.61 -1.20
N MET A 551 -22.00 1.54 -1.93
CA MET A 551 -22.49 0.22 -1.53
C MET A 551 -21.95 -0.14 -0.13
N PRO A 552 -22.72 -0.85 0.73
CA PRO A 552 -22.07 -1.70 1.72
C PRO A 552 -21.10 -2.55 0.92
N CYS A 553 -19.80 -2.46 1.24
CA CYS A 553 -18.74 -3.12 0.50
C CYS A 553 -19.26 -4.47 -0.03
N PRO A 554 -19.40 -4.67 -1.36
CA PRO A 554 -20.11 -5.84 -1.90
C PRO A 554 -19.52 -7.16 -1.40
N SER A 555 -18.26 -7.13 -0.94
CA SER A 555 -17.58 -8.27 -0.34
C SER A 555 -17.90 -8.54 1.13
N ALA A 556 -18.67 -7.70 1.83
CA ALA A 556 -19.19 -7.99 3.17
C ALA A 556 -20.29 -9.07 3.09
N PHE A 557 -21.09 -9.05 2.02
CA PHE A 557 -22.11 -10.06 1.73
C PHE A 557 -21.54 -11.31 1.05
N LEU A 558 -20.55 -11.16 0.16
CA LEU A 558 -20.00 -12.28 -0.63
C LEU A 558 -19.03 -13.20 0.13
N LEU A 559 -18.71 -12.89 1.39
CA LEU A 559 -17.68 -13.60 2.17
C LEU A 559 -18.21 -14.14 3.51
N ASP A 560 -19.52 -14.16 3.70
CA ASP A 560 -20.15 -14.92 4.77
C ASP A 560 -20.18 -16.41 4.36
N PRO A 561 -19.52 -17.33 5.09
CA PRO A 561 -19.55 -18.76 4.78
C PRO A 561 -20.95 -19.38 4.87
N GLU A 562 -21.98 -18.65 5.32
CA GLU A 562 -23.36 -19.12 5.42
C GLU A 562 -24.30 -18.63 4.30
N VAL A 563 -23.80 -17.83 3.36
CA VAL A 563 -24.57 -17.38 2.18
C VAL A 563 -24.15 -18.20 0.97
N ASP A 564 -24.93 -19.24 0.66
CA ASP A 564 -24.77 -19.99 -0.58
C ASP A 564 -25.28 -19.15 -1.78
N ASP A 565 -24.71 -19.37 -2.97
CA ASP A 565 -25.01 -18.65 -4.23
C ASP A 565 -26.52 -18.53 -4.52
N HIS A 566 -27.32 -19.51 -4.07
CA HIS A 566 -28.77 -19.54 -4.23
C HIS A 566 -29.48 -18.50 -3.36
N ARG A 567 -29.03 -18.31 -2.12
CA ARG A 567 -29.54 -17.25 -1.21
C ARG A 567 -29.18 -15.87 -1.72
N LEU A 568 -28.00 -15.71 -2.32
CA LEU A 568 -27.59 -14.44 -2.92
C LEU A 568 -28.46 -14.10 -4.15
N LEU A 569 -28.77 -15.09 -4.98
CA LEU A 569 -29.69 -14.96 -6.12
C LEU A 569 -31.12 -14.65 -5.67
N GLU A 570 -31.61 -15.29 -4.60
CA GLU A 570 -32.90 -14.96 -4.00
C GLU A 570 -32.93 -13.52 -3.48
N LEU A 571 -31.88 -13.08 -2.78
CA LEU A 571 -31.78 -11.71 -2.27
C LEU A 571 -31.74 -10.68 -3.41
N MET A 572 -31.02 -10.97 -4.49
CA MET A 572 -30.96 -10.14 -5.70
C MET A 572 -32.32 -10.08 -6.40
N HIS A 573 -33.01 -11.22 -6.54
CA HIS A 573 -34.34 -11.27 -7.15
C HIS A 573 -35.39 -10.54 -6.30
N GLU A 574 -35.37 -10.69 -4.98
CA GLU A 574 -36.21 -9.93 -4.06
C GLU A 574 -35.94 -8.43 -4.17
N THR A 575 -34.67 -8.02 -4.18
CA THR A 575 -34.28 -6.60 -4.31
C THR A 575 -34.72 -6.03 -5.66
N ILE A 576 -34.52 -6.76 -6.76
CA ILE A 576 -34.98 -6.34 -8.09
C ILE A 576 -36.51 -6.24 -8.14
N LYS A 577 -37.21 -7.18 -7.51
CA LYS A 577 -38.67 -7.17 -7.45
C LYS A 577 -39.19 -5.95 -6.67
N VAL A 578 -38.57 -5.62 -5.54
CA VAL A 578 -38.88 -4.42 -4.73
C VAL A 578 -38.55 -3.12 -5.47
N LEU A 579 -37.53 -3.11 -6.34
CA LEU A 579 -37.16 -1.94 -7.15
C LEU A 579 -38.04 -1.75 -8.41
N LEU A 580 -38.76 -2.80 -8.83
CA LEU A 580 -39.62 -2.80 -10.02
C LEU A 580 -41.12 -2.70 -9.69
N GLU A 581 -41.50 -2.81 -8.42
CA GLU A 581 -42.81 -2.42 -7.87
C GLU A 581 -42.77 -0.96 -7.40
#